data_AF-A0A0F8CEL9-F1
#
_entry.id   AF-A0A0F8CEL9-F1
#
_cell.length_a   1.000
_cell.length_b   1.000
_cell.length_c   1.000
_cell.angle_alpha   90.00
_cell.angle_beta   90.00
_cell.angle_gamma   90.00
#
_symmetry.space_group_name_H-M   'P 1'
#
loop_
_entity.id
_entity.type
_entity.pdbx_description
1 polymer ?
#
loop_
_entity_poly.entity_id
_entity_poly.type
_entity_poly.pdbx_seq_one_letter_code
_entity_poly.pdbx_strand_id
1 'polypeptide(L)'
;MRIRVVTSRDEILNLEHGENAVHLAFRPSDRDLFSLVKTCPGIEILQLPASSYDGLSKFIKMYLTSSGIHLVKGDVSGHWHDLNNYFVIPSYVLEKIKELEVQGRTEEEIIGEITSLRKISPDMVLHLLHSSFLTTCPERPGLNKI
;
A
#
# COMPACT_ATOMS: atom_id res chain seq x y z
N MET A 1 1.61 9.79 2.31
CA MET A 1 0.65 8.68 2.56
C MET A 1 0.94 8.10 3.94
N ARG A 2 -0.07 7.63 4.69
CA ARG A 2 0.13 6.96 5.99
C ARG A 2 -0.39 5.52 5.90
N ILE A 3 0.30 4.60 6.56
CA ILE A 3 -0.07 3.18 6.66
C ILE A 3 -0.30 2.89 8.13
N ARG A 4 -1.52 2.47 8.48
CA ARG A 4 -1.88 2.05 9.82
C ARG A 4 -1.21 0.72 10.15
N VAL A 5 -0.39 0.68 11.18
CA VAL A 5 0.27 -0.55 11.64
C VAL A 5 -0.59 -1.19 12.70
N VAL A 6 -1.01 -2.43 12.45
CA VAL A 6 -1.86 -3.23 13.35
C VAL A 6 -1.02 -4.38 13.87
N THR A 7 -0.79 -4.39 15.18
CA THR A 7 0.13 -5.34 15.82
C THR A 7 -0.57 -6.54 16.41
N SER A 8 -1.87 -6.43 16.67
CA SER A 8 -2.69 -7.48 17.28
C SER A 8 -4.06 -7.59 16.60
N ARG A 9 -4.72 -8.75 16.76
CA ARG A 9 -6.05 -9.02 16.18
C ARG A 9 -7.12 -8.11 16.77
N ASP A 10 -7.02 -7.81 18.06
CA ASP A 10 -8.00 -7.00 18.79
C ASP A 10 -8.03 -5.55 18.30
N GLU A 11 -6.92 -5.06 17.75
CA GLU A 11 -6.85 -3.73 17.13
C GLU A 11 -7.69 -3.62 15.85
N ILE A 12 -7.96 -4.71 15.13
CA ILE A 12 -8.77 -4.67 13.89
C ILE A 12 -10.16 -4.10 14.17
N LEU A 13 -10.74 -4.42 15.32
CA LEU A 13 -12.08 -3.98 15.71
C LEU A 13 -12.15 -2.50 16.06
N ASN A 14 -11.01 -1.88 16.33
CA ASN A 14 -10.89 -0.48 16.73
C ASN A 14 -10.29 0.40 15.61
N LEU A 15 -10.18 -0.13 14.39
CA LEU A 15 -9.72 0.63 13.24
C LEU A 15 -10.72 1.74 12.88
N GLU A 16 -10.21 2.94 12.66
CA GLU A 16 -11.02 4.06 12.18
C GLU A 16 -11.46 3.81 10.73
N HIS A 17 -12.67 4.23 10.39
CA HIS A 17 -13.23 4.07 9.03
C HIS A 17 -12.49 4.87 7.94
N GLY A 18 -11.56 5.77 8.31
CA GLY A 18 -10.76 6.57 7.38
C GLY A 18 -9.41 5.95 7.01
N GLU A 19 -9.12 4.73 7.44
CA GLU A 19 -7.84 4.07 7.16
C GLU A 19 -7.82 3.38 5.78
N ASN A 20 -7.19 4.03 4.80
CA ASN A 20 -7.13 3.52 3.43
C ASN A 20 -5.97 2.53 3.21
N ALA A 21 -4.96 2.50 4.09
CA ALA A 21 -3.82 1.60 3.99
C ALA A 21 -3.46 0.99 5.34
N VAL A 22 -3.40 -0.34 5.41
CA VAL A 22 -3.16 -1.09 6.64
C VAL A 22 -2.01 -2.07 6.45
N HIS A 23 -1.13 -2.16 7.44
CA HIS A 23 -0.12 -3.19 7.58
C HIS A 23 -0.45 -4.09 8.77
N LEU A 24 -0.59 -5.40 8.56
CA LEU A 24 -0.73 -6.36 9.66
C LEU A 24 0.64 -6.92 10.03
N ALA A 25 1.15 -6.57 11.21
CA ALA A 25 2.44 -7.04 11.72
C ALA A 25 2.37 -8.46 12.35
N PHE A 26 1.26 -9.17 12.14
CA PHE A 26 1.04 -10.54 12.60
C PHE A 26 0.47 -11.38 11.45
N ARG A 27 0.44 -12.71 11.62
CA ARG A 27 -0.19 -13.62 10.65
C ARG A 27 -1.71 -13.63 10.84
N PRO A 28 -2.51 -13.06 9.91
CA PRO A 28 -3.95 -13.07 10.04
C PRO A 28 -4.53 -14.46 9.72
N SER A 29 -5.62 -14.79 10.38
CA SER A 29 -6.53 -15.86 9.97
C SER A 29 -7.56 -15.33 8.96
N ASP A 30 -8.26 -16.22 8.27
CA ASP A 30 -9.35 -15.84 7.35
C ASP A 30 -10.40 -14.97 8.06
N ARG A 31 -10.73 -15.28 9.33
CA ARG A 31 -11.65 -14.49 10.16
C ARG A 31 -11.12 -13.08 10.41
N ASP A 32 -9.81 -12.92 10.65
CA ASP A 32 -9.20 -11.62 10.87
C ASP A 32 -9.35 -10.76 9.60
N LEU A 33 -9.13 -11.35 8.42
CA LEU A 33 -9.27 -10.66 7.13
C LEU A 33 -10.71 -10.25 6.85
N PHE A 34 -11.69 -11.13 7.06
CA PHE A 34 -13.11 -10.77 6.91
C PHE A 34 -13.52 -9.66 7.88
N SER A 35 -13.01 -9.71 9.11
CA SER A 35 -13.27 -8.67 10.12
C SER A 35 -12.66 -7.33 9.70
N LEU A 36 -11.45 -7.35 9.12
CA LEU A 36 -10.79 -6.15 8.60
C LEU A 36 -11.62 -5.46 7.52
N VAL A 37 -12.07 -6.21 6.50
CA VAL A 37 -12.90 -5.67 5.41
C VAL A 37 -14.22 -5.11 5.95
N LYS A 38 -14.80 -5.77 6.96
CA LYS A 38 -16.04 -5.30 7.59
C LYS A 38 -15.85 -4.04 8.42
N THR A 39 -14.77 -3.94 9.20
CA THR A 39 -14.53 -2.80 10.09
C THR A 39 -14.05 -1.57 9.32
N CYS A 40 -13.16 -1.76 8.34
CA CYS A 40 -12.65 -0.69 7.51
C CYS A 40 -12.99 -0.93 6.03
N PRO A 41 -14.21 -0.58 5.59
CA PRO A 41 -14.64 -0.81 4.21
C PRO A 41 -13.93 0.09 3.18
N GLY A 42 -13.26 1.16 3.64
CA GLY A 42 -12.48 2.07 2.80
C GLY A 42 -11.02 1.66 2.59
N ILE A 43 -10.62 0.48 3.08
CA ILE A 43 -9.26 -0.01 2.88
C ILE A 43 -8.99 -0.30 1.39
N GLU A 44 -7.94 0.29 0.86
CA GLU A 44 -7.47 0.11 -0.52
C GLU A 44 -6.22 -0.77 -0.55
N ILE A 45 -5.39 -0.70 0.50
CA ILE A 45 -4.09 -1.37 0.56
C ILE A 45 -3.99 -2.21 1.83
N LEU A 46 -3.70 -3.49 1.65
CA LEU A 46 -3.36 -4.41 2.74
C LEU A 46 -1.92 -4.92 2.56
N GLN A 47 -1.02 -4.41 3.37
CA GLN A 47 0.37 -4.84 3.41
C GLN A 47 0.58 -5.98 4.41
N LEU A 48 1.28 -7.03 3.98
CA LEU A 48 1.64 -8.17 4.83
C LEU A 48 3.13 -8.51 4.74
N PRO A 49 3.76 -8.92 5.86
CA PRO A 49 5.08 -9.53 5.83
C PRO A 49 5.09 -10.73 4.88
N ALA A 50 6.25 -10.99 4.26
CA ALA A 50 6.39 -11.99 3.20
C ALA A 50 5.81 -13.37 3.56
N SER A 51 6.12 -13.86 4.76
CA SER A 51 5.65 -15.16 5.26
C SER A 51 4.12 -15.25 5.43
N SER A 52 3.48 -14.14 5.78
CA SER A 52 2.03 -14.04 5.93
C SER A 52 1.36 -13.92 4.56
N TYR A 53 1.90 -13.10 3.67
CA TYR A 53 1.42 -12.94 2.29
C TYR A 53 1.45 -14.27 1.51
N ASP A 54 2.58 -14.98 1.58
CA ASP A 54 2.77 -16.26 0.89
C ASP A 54 1.87 -17.36 1.49
N GLY A 55 1.51 -17.21 2.76
CA GLY A 55 0.61 -18.11 3.47
C GLY A 55 -0.87 -17.94 3.15
N LEU A 56 -1.27 -16.91 2.42
CA LEU A 56 -2.67 -16.69 2.04
C LEU A 56 -3.11 -17.69 0.96
N SER A 57 -4.31 -18.26 1.14
CA SER A 57 -4.92 -19.13 0.14
C SER A 57 -5.30 -18.33 -1.13
N LYS A 58 -5.42 -19.03 -2.27
CA LYS A 58 -5.87 -18.42 -3.53
C LYS A 58 -7.26 -17.76 -3.39
N PHE A 59 -8.16 -18.42 -2.66
CA PHE A 59 -9.50 -17.91 -2.40
C PHE A 59 -9.46 -16.57 -1.65
N ILE A 60 -8.66 -16.48 -0.58
CA ILE A 60 -8.52 -15.26 0.20
C ILE A 60 -7.92 -14.12 -0.62
N LYS A 61 -6.87 -14.40 -1.42
CA LYS A 61 -6.30 -13.40 -2.32
C LYS A 61 -7.37 -12.86 -3.27
N MET A 62 -8.16 -13.74 -3.88
CA MET A 62 -9.23 -13.37 -4.80
C MET A 62 -10.34 -12.57 -4.12
N TYR A 63 -10.76 -12.97 -2.91
CA TYR A 63 -11.77 -12.25 -2.12
C TYR A 63 -11.33 -10.82 -1.78
N LEU A 64 -10.08 -10.64 -1.34
CA LEU A 64 -9.54 -9.32 -1.02
C LEU A 64 -9.48 -8.44 -2.28
N THR A 65 -8.95 -8.98 -3.38
CA THR A 65 -8.90 -8.27 -4.66
C THR A 65 -10.29 -7.89 -5.19
N SER A 66 -11.28 -8.78 -5.11
CA SER A 66 -12.65 -8.47 -5.53
C SER A 66 -13.35 -7.45 -4.63
N SER A 67 -12.84 -7.27 -3.41
CA SER A 67 -13.30 -6.26 -2.45
C SER A 67 -12.62 -4.91 -2.67
N GLY A 68 -11.83 -4.76 -3.74
CA GLY A 68 -11.09 -3.53 -4.05
C GLY A 68 -9.77 -3.37 -3.29
N ILE A 69 -9.32 -4.41 -2.58
CA ILE A 69 -8.13 -4.36 -1.73
C ILE A 69 -6.92 -4.88 -2.51
N HIS A 70 -5.92 -4.02 -2.66
CA HIS A 70 -4.63 -4.37 -3.21
C HIS A 70 -3.74 -4.97 -2.13
N LEU A 71 -3.27 -6.19 -2.37
CA LEU A 71 -2.37 -6.87 -1.46
C LEU A 71 -0.92 -6.50 -1.78
N VAL A 72 -0.20 -6.00 -0.78
CA VAL A 72 1.21 -5.61 -0.91
C VAL A 72 2.09 -6.51 -0.05
N LYS A 73 3.13 -7.08 -0.64
CA LYS A 73 4.16 -7.84 0.06
C LYS A 73 5.22 -6.87 0.58
N GLY A 74 5.37 -6.78 1.90
CA GLY A 74 6.36 -5.90 2.50
C GLY A 74 6.27 -5.82 4.02
N ASP A 75 7.31 -5.29 4.65
CA ASP A 75 7.39 -5.08 6.09
C ASP A 75 7.67 -3.60 6.41
N VAL A 76 7.29 -3.14 7.61
CA VAL A 76 7.47 -1.75 8.10
C VAL A 76 8.48 -1.68 9.27
N SER A 77 9.21 -2.77 9.52
CA SER A 77 10.06 -2.93 10.71
C SER A 77 11.08 -1.78 10.91
N GLY A 78 11.13 -1.29 12.15
CA GLY A 78 12.13 -0.33 12.64
C GLY A 78 11.78 1.15 12.58
N HIS A 79 10.63 1.56 12.03
CA HIS A 79 10.29 2.98 11.83
C HIS A 79 8.91 3.44 12.37
N TRP A 80 8.09 2.55 12.94
CA TRP A 80 6.74 2.89 13.42
C TRP A 80 6.67 3.17 14.94
N HIS A 81 7.80 3.47 15.58
CA HIS A 81 7.95 3.55 17.05
C HIS A 81 7.21 4.71 17.75
N ASP A 82 6.36 5.45 17.05
CA ASP A 82 5.62 6.57 17.63
C ASP A 82 4.22 6.15 18.11
N LEU A 83 3.78 6.84 19.16
CA LEU A 83 2.55 6.73 19.97
C LEU A 83 1.22 6.47 19.22
N ASN A 84 1.22 6.50 17.88
CA ASN A 84 0.04 6.39 17.04
C ASN A 84 0.04 5.16 16.09
N ASN A 85 1.05 4.28 16.13
CA ASN A 85 1.20 3.09 15.25
C ASN A 85 0.95 3.38 13.74
N TYR A 86 1.64 4.38 13.18
CA TYR A 86 1.62 4.64 11.75
C TYR A 86 3.02 4.55 11.15
N PHE A 87 3.10 3.99 9.95
CA PHE A 87 4.24 4.16 9.06
C PHE A 87 3.89 5.24 8.03
N VAL A 88 4.65 6.34 8.02
CA VAL A 88 4.40 7.45 7.11
C VAL A 88 5.37 7.37 5.94
N ILE A 89 4.81 7.31 4.72
CA ILE A 89 5.56 7.53 3.48
C ILE A 89 5.62 9.04 3.25
N PRO A 90 6.80 9.66 3.39
CA PRO A 90 6.95 11.11 3.25
C PRO A 90 6.61 11.58 1.83
N SER A 91 6.16 12.82 1.70
CA SER A 91 5.83 13.42 0.39
C SER A 91 7.00 13.41 -0.58
N TYR A 92 8.23 13.64 -0.09
CA TYR A 92 9.43 13.66 -0.94
C TYR A 92 9.69 12.33 -1.65
N VAL A 93 9.21 11.20 -1.10
CA VAL A 93 9.29 9.89 -1.79
C VAL A 93 8.38 9.89 -3.00
N LEU A 94 7.17 10.41 -2.86
CA LEU A 94 6.20 10.51 -3.97
C LEU A 94 6.68 11.51 -5.03
N GLU A 95 7.29 12.62 -4.61
CA GLU A 95 7.90 13.59 -5.51
C GLU A 95 9.08 12.96 -6.28
N LYS A 96 9.90 12.17 -5.61
CA LYS A 96 11.03 11.48 -6.24
C LYS A 96 10.57 10.45 -7.28
N ILE A 97 9.53 9.67 -6.97
CA ILE A 97 8.92 8.75 -7.95
C ILE A 97 8.50 9.52 -9.21
N LYS A 98 7.74 10.61 -9.05
CA LYS A 98 7.29 11.46 -10.17
C LYS A 98 8.45 12.08 -10.96
N GLU A 99 9.50 12.52 -10.26
CA GLU A 99 10.71 13.06 -10.89
C GLU A 99 11.35 12.02 -11.82
N LEU A 100 11.52 10.80 -11.34
CA LEU A 100 12.14 9.70 -12.09
C LEU A 100 11.26 9.24 -13.26
N GLU A 101 9.93 9.22 -13.10
CA GLU A 101 8.99 8.97 -14.21
C GLU A 101 9.12 10.03 -15.32
N VAL A 102 9.21 11.31 -14.96
CA VAL A 102 9.38 12.41 -15.93
C VAL A 102 10.74 12.34 -16.63
N GLN A 103 11.78 11.83 -15.96
CA GLN A 103 13.09 11.57 -16.54
C GLN A 103 13.09 10.37 -17.51
N GLY A 104 11.99 9.61 -17.60
CA GLY A 104 11.88 8.44 -18.46
C GLY A 104 12.64 7.22 -17.94
N ARG A 105 12.87 7.14 -16.62
CA ARG A 105 13.46 5.97 -15.97
C ARG A 105 12.52 4.77 -16.08
N THR A 106 13.10 3.57 -16.16
CA THR A 106 12.30 2.34 -16.16
C THR A 106 11.75 2.06 -14.75
N GLU A 107 10.67 1.28 -14.66
CA GLU A 107 10.08 0.90 -13.38
C GLU A 107 11.12 0.22 -12.47
N GLU A 108 12.00 -0.62 -13.01
CA GLU A 108 13.04 -1.31 -12.26
C GLU A 108 14.06 -0.33 -11.67
N GLU A 109 14.46 0.69 -12.44
CA GLU A 109 15.36 1.74 -11.96
C GLU A 109 14.71 2.53 -10.82
N ILE A 110 13.44 2.90 -10.98
CA ILE A 110 12.69 3.65 -9.97
C ILE A 110 12.54 2.83 -8.69
N ILE A 111 12.12 1.57 -8.82
CA ILE A 111 11.97 0.65 -7.69
C ILE A 111 13.30 0.50 -6.95
N GLY A 112 14.39 0.30 -7.67
CA GLY A 112 15.73 0.18 -7.08
C GLY A 112 16.14 1.42 -6.30
N GLU A 113 15.98 2.61 -6.89
CA GLU A 113 16.37 3.87 -6.26
C GLU A 113 15.53 4.17 -5.01
N ILE A 114 14.20 4.05 -5.10
CA ILE A 114 13.29 4.35 -3.98
C ILE A 114 13.46 3.36 -2.82
N THR A 115 13.61 2.06 -3.13
CA THR A 115 13.86 1.02 -2.11
C THR A 115 15.20 1.25 -1.39
N SER A 116 16.19 1.85 -2.06
CA SER A 116 17.47 2.20 -1.44
C SER A 116 17.36 3.45 -0.56
N LEU A 117 16.51 4.40 -0.95
CA LEU A 117 16.33 5.68 -0.28
C LEU A 117 15.51 5.56 1.03
N ARG A 118 14.54 4.66 1.07
CA ARG A 118 13.78 4.29 2.28
C ARG A 118 13.48 2.81 2.27
N LYS A 119 13.33 2.21 3.45
CA LYS A 119 12.86 0.83 3.64
C LYS A 119 11.37 0.67 3.27
N ILE A 120 11.04 0.95 2.02
CA ILE A 120 9.73 0.74 1.39
C ILE A 120 9.90 -0.51 0.52
N SER A 121 8.95 -1.45 0.57
CA SER A 121 9.07 -2.66 -0.23
C SER A 121 8.97 -2.33 -1.73
N PRO A 122 9.69 -3.06 -2.60
CA PRO A 122 9.55 -2.92 -4.05
C PRO A 122 8.09 -2.94 -4.53
N ASP A 123 7.29 -3.82 -3.92
CA ASP A 123 5.87 -3.99 -4.24
C ASP A 123 5.03 -2.76 -3.83
N MET A 124 5.36 -2.10 -2.71
CA MET A 124 4.74 -0.82 -2.35
C MET A 124 5.16 0.28 -3.32
N VAL A 125 6.43 0.32 -3.78
CA VAL A 125 6.87 1.30 -4.77
C VAL A 125 6.15 1.10 -6.11
N LEU A 126 6.05 -0.15 -6.57
CA LEU A 126 5.28 -0.51 -7.76
C LEU A 126 3.81 -0.08 -7.62
N HIS A 127 3.21 -0.33 -6.45
CA HIS A 127 1.88 0.17 -6.17
C HIS A 127 1.80 1.71 -6.25
N LEU A 128 2.75 2.45 -5.68
CA LEU A 128 2.75 3.91 -5.73
C LEU A 128 2.89 4.46 -7.17
N LEU A 129 3.64 3.77 -8.03
CA LEU A 129 3.74 4.09 -9.46
C LEU A 129 2.38 3.96 -10.17
N HIS A 130 1.71 2.82 -10.00
CA HIS A 130 0.45 2.56 -10.71
C HIS A 130 -0.79 3.17 -10.04
N SER A 131 -0.78 3.37 -8.72
CA SER A 131 -1.94 3.83 -7.96
C SER A 131 -2.23 5.31 -8.16
N SER A 132 -1.24 6.11 -8.59
CA SER A 132 -1.39 7.53 -8.94
C SER A 132 -2.53 8.20 -8.18
N PHE A 133 -2.43 8.28 -6.85
CA PHE A 133 -3.43 8.96 -6.00
C PHE A 133 -3.72 10.35 -6.57
N LEU A 134 -4.86 10.47 -7.27
CA LEU A 134 -5.46 11.65 -7.87
C LEU A 134 -4.62 12.36 -8.95
N THR A 135 -4.90 12.02 -10.22
CA THR A 135 -4.97 13.02 -11.28
C THR A 135 -5.91 14.15 -10.86
N THR A 136 -5.35 15.22 -10.29
CA THR A 136 -5.93 16.56 -10.46
C THR A 136 -5.05 17.30 -11.47
N CYS A 137 -5.21 16.94 -12.75
CA CYS A 137 -5.12 17.92 -13.83
C CYS A 137 -5.92 17.42 -15.03
N PRO A 138 -6.65 18.33 -15.71
CA PRO A 138 -7.71 17.96 -16.64
C PRO A 138 -7.17 17.52 -17.99
N GLU A 139 -8.02 16.78 -18.69
CA GLU A 139 -8.00 16.40 -20.10
C GLU A 139 -6.94 17.12 -20.96
N ARG A 140 -6.06 16.34 -21.61
CA ARG A 140 -5.39 16.83 -22.81
C ARG A 140 -6.42 16.91 -23.94
N PRO A 141 -6.69 18.09 -24.54
CA PRO A 141 -7.54 18.18 -25.71
C PRO A 141 -6.87 17.46 -26.89
N GLY A 142 -7.70 16.76 -27.65
CA GLY A 142 -7.29 15.82 -28.69
C GLY A 142 -6.31 16.35 -29.72
N LEU A 143 -5.44 15.46 -30.19
CA LEU A 143 -4.85 15.61 -31.51
C LEU A 143 -5.82 15.04 -32.55
N ASN A 144 -6.58 15.93 -33.15
CA ASN A 144 -6.94 15.78 -34.56
C ASN A 144 -5.68 15.81 -35.41
N LYS A 145 -5.57 14.83 -36.32
CA LYS A 145 -4.89 14.79 -37.63
C LYS A 145 -4.75 13.29 -37.96
N ILE A 146 -5.28 12.74 -39.04
CA ILE A 146 -5.51 13.23 -40.41
C ILE A 146 -6.79 12.59 -40.94
#